data_AF-A0A6B0U4F6-F1
#
_entry.id   AF-A0A6B0U4F6-F1
#
_cell.length_a   1.000
_cell.length_b   1.000
_cell.length_c   1.000
_cell.angle_alpha   90.00
_cell.angle_beta   90.00
_cell.angle_gamma   90.00
#
_symmetry.space_group_name_H-M   'P 1'
#
loop_
_entity.id
_entity.type
_entity.pdbx_description
1 polymer ?
#
loop_
_entity_poly.entity_id
_entity_poly.type
_entity_poly.pdbx_seq_one_letter_code
_entity_poly.pdbx_strand_id
1 'polypeptide(L)' 'KRRTPDLAPCDFFLFPRMKREMKGKRFADVAEVKKKTTEALSSITKDEFKQCFDTWIKRLDKCISASGQYFEGDCT' A
#
# COMPACT_ATOMS: atom_id res chain seq x y z
N LYS A 1 -17.34 14.17 -1.30
CA LYS A 1 -16.28 13.39 -0.60
C LYS A 1 -15.04 13.39 -1.51
N ARG A 2 -13.99 14.17 -1.20
CA ARG A 2 -12.76 14.19 -2.03
C ARG A 2 -12.16 12.78 -2.01
N ARG A 3 -11.91 12.21 -3.18
CA ARG A 3 -11.34 10.87 -3.35
C ARG A 3 -9.85 11.08 -3.57
N THR A 4 -9.02 10.78 -2.56
CA THR A 4 -7.55 10.77 -2.66
C THR A 4 -7.04 9.39 -2.28
N PRO A 5 -7.33 8.36 -3.09
CA PRO A 5 -6.84 7.00 -2.85
C PRO A 5 -5.30 6.96 -2.87
N ASP A 6 -4.63 7.91 -3.51
CA ASP A 6 -3.17 7.98 -3.61
C ASP A 6 -2.51 8.43 -2.29
N LEU A 7 -3.30 8.96 -1.35
CA LEU A 7 -2.82 9.41 -0.05
C LEU A 7 -2.97 8.37 1.04
N ALA A 8 -3.69 7.27 0.86
CA ALA A 8 -3.80 6.25 1.90
C ALA A 8 -2.63 5.25 1.79
N PRO A 9 -1.78 5.10 2.82
CA PRO A 9 -0.71 4.09 2.82
C PRO A 9 -1.23 2.69 2.53
N CYS A 10 -2.45 2.37 2.96
CA CYS A 10 -3.06 1.07 2.66
C CYS A 10 -3.22 0.83 1.14
N ASP A 11 -3.61 1.85 0.38
CA ASP A 11 -3.93 1.74 -1.04
C ASP A 11 -2.68 1.61 -1.91
N PHE A 12 -1.59 2.29 -1.57
CA PHE A 12 -0.36 2.26 -2.38
C PHE A 12 0.75 1.34 -1.85
N PHE A 13 0.70 0.94 -0.58
CA PHE A 13 1.74 0.10 0.03
C PHE A 13 1.20 -1.26 0.46
N LEU A 14 0.17 -1.29 1.31
CA LEU A 14 -0.29 -2.54 1.92
C LEU A 14 -0.97 -3.46 0.91
N PHE A 15 -2.01 -2.98 0.22
CA PHE A 15 -2.79 -3.82 -0.70
C PHE A 15 -1.98 -4.31 -1.91
N PRO A 16 -1.09 -3.50 -2.54
CA PRO A 16 -0.24 -4.00 -3.61
C PRO A 16 0.67 -5.15 -3.16
N ARG A 17 1.24 -5.07 -1.95
CA ARG A 17 2.06 -6.14 -1.37
C ARG A 17 1.24 -7.40 -1.13
N MET A 18 0.06 -7.29 -0.52
CA MET A 18 -0.83 -8.42 -0.31
C MET A 18 -1.25 -9.07 -1.63
N LYS A 19 -1.61 -8.25 -2.62
CA LYS A 19 -2.01 -8.71 -3.94
C LYS A 19 -0.87 -9.47 -4.62
N ARG A 20 0.38 -8.99 -4.52
CA ARG A 20 1.56 -9.70 -5.03
C ARG A 20 1.74 -11.06 -4.37
N GLU A 21 1.62 -11.13 -3.05
CA GLU A 21 1.78 -12.39 -2.30
C GLU A 21 0.67 -13.42 -2.60
N MET A 22 -0.54 -12.96 -2.90
CA MET A 22 -1.68 -13.83 -3.16
C MET A 22 -1.88 -14.17 -4.65
N LYS A 23 -1.28 -13.40 -5.56
CA LYS A 23 -1.49 -13.56 -7.00
C LYS A 23 -1.04 -14.95 -7.47
N GLY A 24 -1.92 -15.63 -8.18
CA GLY A 24 -1.64 -16.94 -8.77
C GLY A 24 -1.66 -18.12 -7.78
N LYS A 25 -1.89 -17.89 -6.50
CA LYS A 25 -2.02 -18.95 -5.48
C LYS A 25 -3.49 -19.33 -5.32
N ARG A 26 -3.78 -20.63 -5.29
CA ARG A 26 -5.07 -21.16 -4.83
C ARG A 26 -4.94 -21.55 -3.37
N PHE A 27 -5.90 -21.15 -2.56
CA PHE A 27 -5.99 -21.50 -1.16
C PHE A 27 -7.16 -22.46 -0.98
N ALA A 28 -6.98 -23.46 -0.12
CA ALA A 28 -8.00 -24.46 0.15
C ALA A 28 -9.17 -23.88 0.96
N ASP A 29 -8.88 -22.96 1.88
CA ASP A 29 -9.86 -22.35 2.76
C ASP A 29 -9.47 -20.94 3.24
N VAL A 30 -10.38 -20.33 4.00
CA VAL A 30 -10.20 -18.99 4.58
C VAL A 30 -9.11 -18.96 5.66
N ALA A 31 -8.87 -20.05 6.38
CA ALA A 31 -7.85 -20.12 7.42
C ALA A 31 -6.44 -20.03 6.82
N GLU A 32 -6.23 -20.70 5.68
CA GLU A 32 -4.98 -20.62 4.92
C GLU A 32 -4.72 -19.19 4.40
N VAL A 33 -5.75 -18.54 3.85
CA VAL A 33 -5.66 -17.13 3.42
C VAL A 33 -5.29 -16.23 4.60
N LYS A 34 -5.93 -16.39 5.76
CA LYS A 34 -5.63 -15.61 6.96
C LYS A 34 -4.20 -15.83 7.42
N LYS A 35 -3.75 -17.08 7.50
CA LYS A 35 -2.37 -17.43 7.90
C LYS A 35 -1.35 -16.75 6.98
N LYS A 36 -1.52 -16.89 5.66
CA LYS A 36 -0.62 -16.27 4.67
C LYS A 36 -0.65 -14.75 4.71
N THR A 37 -1.82 -14.18 4.98
CA THR A 37 -1.97 -12.74 5.17
C THR A 37 -1.17 -12.26 6.38
N THR A 38 -1.32 -12.94 7.52
CA THR A 38 -0.58 -12.62 8.75
C THR A 38 0.92 -12.79 8.56
N GLU A 39 1.39 -13.85 7.89
CA GLU A 39 2.81 -14.03 7.55
C GLU A 39 3.35 -12.86 6.72
N ALA A 40 2.62 -12.44 5.70
CA ALA A 40 3.02 -11.31 4.85
C ALA A 40 3.07 -9.99 5.63
N LEU A 41 2.10 -9.74 6.51
CA LEU A 41 2.08 -8.55 7.38
C LEU A 41 3.22 -8.55 8.39
N SER A 42 3.51 -9.69 9.01
CA SER A 42 4.61 -9.84 9.97
C SER A 42 6.00 -9.75 9.32
N SER A 43 6.09 -9.97 7.99
CA SER A 43 7.34 -9.81 7.24
C SER A 43 7.72 -8.35 6.99
N ILE A 44 6.83 -7.40 7.26
CA ILE A 44 7.09 -5.98 7.00
C ILE A 44 8.07 -5.47 8.04
N THR A 45 9.23 -4.99 7.59
CA THR A 45 10.24 -4.46 8.50
C THR A 45 9.93 -3.03 8.92
N LYS A 46 10.54 -2.57 10.02
CA LYS A 46 10.44 -1.17 10.46
C LYS A 46 10.95 -0.20 9.39
N ASP A 47 11.98 -0.57 8.65
CA ASP A 47 12.54 0.27 7.59
C ASP A 47 11.59 0.41 6.41
N GLU A 48 10.89 -0.66 6.03
CA GLU A 48 9.84 -0.60 4.99
C GLU A 48 8.69 0.32 5.41
N PHE A 49 8.27 0.26 6.69
CA PHE A 49 7.30 1.21 7.22
C PHE A 49 7.82 2.66 7.15
N LYS A 50 9.07 2.90 7.55
CA LYS A 50 9.67 4.23 7.47
C LYS A 50 9.68 4.77 6.03
N GLN A 51 10.10 3.96 5.07
CA GLN A 51 10.08 4.33 3.65
C GLN A 51 8.66 4.63 3.14
N CYS A 52 7.66 3.88 3.61
CA CYS A 52 6.26 4.13 3.31
C CYS A 52 5.81 5.51 3.81
N PHE A 53 6.16 5.88 5.05
CA PHE A 53 5.86 7.20 5.61
C PHE A 53 6.60 8.32 4.89
N ASP A 54 7.88 8.14 4.53
CA ASP A 54 8.64 9.13 3.76
C ASP A 54 8.01 9.36 2.38
N THR A 55 7.56 8.29 1.73
CA THR A 55 6.83 8.35 0.45
C THR A 55 5.48 9.05 0.62
N TRP A 56 4.79 8.79 1.73
CA TRP A 56 3.51 9.42 2.04
C TRP A 56 3.66 10.93 2.22
N ILE A 57 4.67 11.40 2.95
CA ILE A 57 4.97 12.82 3.12
C ILE A 57 5.20 13.49 1.76
N LYS A 58 6.02 12.89 0.89
CA LYS A 58 6.26 13.40 -0.47
C LYS A 58 4.97 13.49 -1.30
N ARG A 59 4.06 12.54 -1.15
CA ARG A 59 2.76 12.55 -1.83
C ARG A 59 1.85 13.66 -1.29
N LEU A 60 1.85 13.90 0.02
CA LEU A 60 1.12 15.01 0.64
C LEU A 60 1.64 16.36 0.11
N ASP A 61 2.96 16.56 0.07
CA ASP A 61 3.58 17.78 -0.46
C ASP A 61 3.22 18.04 -1.93
N LYS A 62 3.23 16.98 -2.76
CA LYS A 62 2.76 17.06 -4.15
C LYS A 62 1.29 17.46 -4.22
N CYS A 63 0.42 16.85 -3.40
CA CYS A 63 -1.01 17.18 -3.35
C CYS A 63 -1.27 18.64 -2.96
N ILE A 64 -0.51 19.17 -2.00
CA ILE A 64 -0.57 20.58 -1.58
C ILE A 64 -0.14 21.50 -2.73
N SER A 65 1.00 21.20 -3.36
CA SER A 65 1.56 21.99 -4.48
C SER A 65 0.62 22.09 -5.69
N ALA A 66 -0.33 21.17 -5.79
CA ALA A 66 -1.27 21.06 -6.89
C ALA A 66 -2.64 21.66 -6.62
N SER A 67 -2.81 22.33 -5.49
CA SER A 67 -4.11 22.79 -5.02
C SER A 67 -5.15 21.65 -4.90
N GLY A 68 -4.69 20.41 -4.67
CA GLY A 68 -5.53 19.22 -4.54
C GLY A 68 -6.08 18.63 -5.83
N GLN A 69 -5.43 18.86 -6.99
CA GLN A 69 -5.65 18.03 -8.19
C GLN A 69 -5.04 16.63 -8.02
N TYR A 70 -5.68 15.63 -8.63
CA TYR A 70 -5.24 14.23 -8.65
C TYR A 70 -3.96 14.09 -9.48
N PHE A 71 -2.97 13.35 -8.98
CA PHE A 71 -1.80 12.97 -9.77
C PHE A 71 -1.70 11.46 -9.87
N GLU A 72 -1.55 10.99 -11.10
CA GLU A 72 -1.18 9.62 -11.42
C GLU A 72 0.32 9.58 -11.76
N GLY A 73 1.08 8.65 -11.16
CA GLY A 73 2.51 8.41 -11.43
C GLY A 73 3.45 8.99 -10.34
N ASP A 74 4.38 8.25 -9.75
CA ASP A 74 5.23 7.21 -10.31
C ASP A 74 5.27 5.94 -9.44
N CYS A 75 5.00 4.80 -10.06
CA CYS A 75 5.55 3.51 -9.64
C CYS A 75 6.76 3.24 -10.54
N THR A 76 7.94 3.59 -10.05
CA THR A 76 9.20 2.95 -10.44
C THR A 76 9.84 2.37 -9.20
#